data_AF-A0A933NHD1-F1
#
_entry.id   AF-A0A933NHD1-F1
#
_cell.length_a   1.000
_cell.length_b   1.000
_cell.length_c   1.000
_cell.angle_alpha   90.00
_cell.angle_beta   90.00
_cell.angle_gamma   90.00
#
_symmetry.space_group_name_H-M   'P 1'
#
loop_
_entity.id
_entity.type
_entity.pdbx_description
1 polymer ?
#
loop_
_entity_poly.entity_id
_entity_poly.type
_entity_poly.pdbx_seq_one_letter_code
_entity_poly.pdbx_strand_id
1 'polypeptide(L)'
;MHIVEYRTLIVVWLVLVGLTAVLVAASFVSPALAVLAMLFITPTKAGLVLYIFMHLKYEAPLFKIMVLVALATLVIFIGMTFLDVAFR
;
A
#
# COMPACT_ATOMS: atom_id res chain seq x y z
N MET A 1 5.93 4.53 -28.02
CA MET A 1 6.63 5.20 -26.90
C MET A 1 5.56 5.76 -25.97
N HIS A 2 5.01 4.93 -25.06
CA HIS A 2 4.05 5.41 -24.06
C HIS A 2 4.89 5.97 -22.91
N ILE A 3 5.32 7.22 -23.08
CA ILE A 3 6.07 7.94 -22.06
C ILE A 3 5.06 8.19 -20.95
N VAL A 4 5.08 7.37 -19.91
CA VAL A 4 4.37 7.70 -18.67
C VAL A 4 4.79 9.12 -18.34
N GLU A 5 3.83 10.04 -18.36
CA GLU A 5 4.08 11.47 -18.16
C GLU A 5 5.03 11.64 -16.97
N TYR A 6 6.18 12.29 -17.18
CA TYR A 6 7.18 12.51 -16.14
C TYR A 6 6.56 13.20 -14.91
N ARG A 7 5.49 13.98 -15.15
CA ARG A 7 4.60 14.57 -14.16
C ARG A 7 3.96 13.53 -13.22
N THR A 8 3.46 12.42 -13.75
CA THR A 8 2.87 11.33 -12.95
C THR A 8 3.91 10.68 -12.05
N LEU A 9 5.12 10.44 -12.57
CA LEU A 9 6.23 9.86 -11.81
C LEU A 9 6.60 10.76 -10.62
N ILE A 10 6.76 12.07 -10.84
CA ILE A 10 7.10 13.05 -9.81
C ILE A 10 5.98 13.16 -8.76
N VAL A 11 4.72 13.20 -9.18
CA VAL A 11 3.59 13.27 -8.24
C VAL A 11 3.53 12.03 -7.36
N VAL A 12 3.68 10.82 -7.94
CA VAL A 12 3.67 9.59 -7.14
C VAL A 12 4.87 9.54 -6.21
N TRP A 13 6.04 9.96 -6.67
CA TRP A 13 7.23 10.06 -5.82
C TRP A 13 6.99 10.97 -4.61
N LEU A 14 6.43 12.16 -4.82
CA LEU A 14 6.07 13.07 -3.73
C LEU A 14 5.06 12.45 -2.77
N VAL A 15 4.04 11.75 -3.27
CA VAL A 15 3.06 11.03 -2.45
C VAL A 15 3.74 9.94 -1.62
N LEU A 16 4.62 9.14 -2.21
CA LEU A 16 5.36 8.08 -1.52
C LEU A 16 6.27 8.64 -0.41
N VAL A 17 6.97 9.74 -0.69
CA VAL A 17 7.80 10.44 0.29
C VAL A 17 6.93 10.99 1.42
N GLY A 18 5.79 11.61 1.10
CA GLY A 18 4.82 12.09 2.08
C GLY A 18 4.27 10.98 2.99
N LEU A 19 3.85 9.85 2.41
CA LEU A 19 3.42 8.68 3.19
C LEU A 19 4.54 8.15 4.09
N THR A 20 5.80 8.23 3.65
CA THR A 20 6.96 7.85 4.47
C THR A 20 7.16 8.81 5.64
N ALA A 21 7.06 10.11 5.39
CA ALA A 21 7.17 11.12 6.44
C ALA A 21 6.07 10.95 7.50
N VAL A 22 4.83 10.67 7.10
CA VAL A 22 3.73 10.37 8.04
C VAL A 22 4.03 9.12 8.86
N LEU A 23 4.56 8.06 8.24
CA LEU A 23 4.92 6.83 8.95
C LEU A 23 6.01 7.09 10.00
N VAL A 24 7.05 7.84 9.63
CA VAL A 24 8.13 8.23 10.53
C VAL A 24 7.61 9.11 11.67
N ALA A 25 6.72 10.07 11.39
CA ALA A 25 6.08 10.90 12.40
C ALA A 25 5.25 10.07 13.38
N ALA A 26 4.48 9.10 12.88
CA ALA A 26 3.70 8.19 13.72
C ALA A 26 4.59 7.34 14.64
N SER A 27 5.80 6.97 14.18
CA SER A 27 6.79 6.26 15.00
C SER A 27 7.30 7.05 16.21
N PHE A 28 7.28 8.40 16.16
CA PHE A 28 7.70 9.23 17.29
C PHE A 28 6.62 9.41 18.36
N VAL A 29 5.34 9.16 18.03
CA VAL A 29 4.22 9.41 18.97
C VAL A 29 4.02 8.23 19.92
N SER A 30 3.85 7.02 19.39
CA SER A 30 3.74 5.82 20.25
C SER A 30 4.04 4.54 19.47
N PRO A 31 4.54 3.48 20.15
CA PRO A 31 4.79 2.19 19.51
C PRO A 31 3.52 1.57 18.91
N ALA A 32 2.38 1.70 19.59
CA ALA A 32 1.10 1.18 19.10
C ALA A 32 0.63 1.90 17.83
N LEU A 33 0.77 3.23 17.78
CA LEU A 33 0.41 4.02 16.60
C LEU A 33 1.38 3.76 15.45
N ALA A 34 2.66 3.52 15.74
CA ALA A 34 3.67 3.13 14.76
C ALA A 34 3.31 1.81 14.07
N VAL A 35 2.89 0.81 14.85
CA VAL A 35 2.47 -0.51 14.32
C VAL A 35 1.22 -0.37 13.45
N LEU A 36 0.21 0.37 13.91
CA LEU A 36 -0.98 0.66 13.11
C LEU A 36 -0.61 1.38 11.81
N ALA A 37 0.21 2.44 11.89
CA ALA A 37 0.65 3.17 10.72
C ALA A 37 1.46 2.29 9.76
N MET A 38 2.35 1.42 10.25
CA MET A 38 3.08 0.46 9.41
C MET A 38 2.13 -0.51 8.71
N LEU A 39 1.11 -1.00 9.41
CA LEU A 39 0.16 -1.97 8.89
C LEU A 39 -0.70 -1.39 7.76
N PHE A 40 -1.10 -0.12 7.86
CA PHE A 40 -1.95 0.52 6.85
C PHE A 40 -1.12 1.23 5.75
N ILE A 41 -0.14 2.05 6.11
CA ILE A 41 0.59 2.91 5.15
C ILE A 41 1.48 2.08 4.22
N THR A 42 2.11 1.02 4.72
CA THR A 42 3.02 0.18 3.91
C THR A 42 2.30 -0.50 2.74
N PRO A 43 1.18 -1.23 2.92
CA PRO A 43 0.45 -1.80 1.79
C PRO A 43 -0.21 -0.73 0.91
N THR A 44 -0.62 0.42 1.45
CA THR A 44 -1.13 1.53 0.61
C THR A 44 -0.07 2.04 -0.37
N LYS A 45 1.20 2.19 0.06
CA LYS A 45 2.31 2.55 -0.83
C LYS A 45 2.49 1.52 -1.95
N ALA A 46 2.50 0.23 -1.60
CA ALA A 46 2.62 -0.85 -2.57
C ALA A 46 1.46 -0.83 -3.58
N GLY A 47 0.22 -0.66 -3.10
CA GLY A 47 -0.97 -0.53 -3.94
C GLY A 47 -0.91 0.68 -4.89
N LEU A 48 -0.42 1.83 -4.41
CA LEU A 48 -0.23 3.03 -5.24
C LEU A 48 0.78 2.78 -6.36
N VAL A 49 1.89 2.11 -6.06
CA VAL A 49 2.91 1.74 -7.07
C VAL A 49 2.34 0.75 -8.08
N LEU A 50 1.65 -0.30 -7.63
CA LEU A 50 0.98 -1.27 -8.51
C LEU A 50 -0.06 -0.59 -9.42
N TYR A 51 -0.84 0.34 -8.89
CA TYR A 51 -1.87 1.02 -9.65
C TYR A 51 -1.31 1.97 -10.73
N ILE A 52 -0.24 2.71 -10.40
CA ILE A 52 0.30 3.76 -11.28
C ILE A 52 1.42 3.24 -12.20
N PHE A 53 2.37 2.47 -11.67
CA PHE A 53 3.57 2.06 -12.43
C PHE A 53 3.38 0.77 -13.22
N MET A 54 2.60 -0.18 -12.71
CA MET A 54 2.40 -1.46 -13.41
C MET A 54 1.35 -1.39 -14.52
N HIS A 55 0.92 -0.19 -14.95
CA HIS A 55 -0.04 -0.04 -16.06
C HIS A 55 -1.35 -0.84 -15.91
N LEU A 56 -1.72 -1.26 -14.69
CA LEU A 56 -2.92 -2.04 -14.39
C LEU A 56 -4.23 -1.33 -14.81
N LYS A 57 -4.14 -0.02 -15.06
CA LYS A 57 -5.22 0.81 -15.63
C LYS A 57 -5.48 0.51 -17.12
N TYR A 58 -4.52 -0.07 -17.85
CA TYR A 58 -4.57 -0.34 -19.29
C TYR A 58 -4.54 -1.83 -19.64
N GLU A 59 -4.24 -2.72 -18.68
CA GLU A 59 -4.27 -4.16 -18.88
C GLU A 59 -5.64 -4.77 -18.56
N ALA A 60 -5.90 -5.96 -19.12
CA ALA A 60 -7.20 -6.61 -19.07
C ALA A 60 -7.79 -6.67 -17.64
N PRO A 61 -9.12 -6.50 -17.47
CA PRO A 61 -9.77 -6.47 -16.15
C PRO A 61 -9.50 -7.71 -15.28
N LEU A 62 -9.09 -8.83 -15.88
CA LEU A 62 -8.61 -10.04 -15.22
C LEU A 62 -7.43 -9.80 -14.27
N PHE A 63 -6.43 -9.02 -14.67
CA PHE A 63 -5.26 -8.72 -13.82
C PHE A 63 -5.66 -7.93 -12.58
N LYS A 64 -6.59 -6.99 -12.74
CA LYS A 64 -7.14 -6.20 -11.64
C LYS A 64 -7.87 -7.07 -10.63
N ILE A 65 -8.64 -8.06 -11.09
CA ILE A 65 -9.35 -9.01 -10.23
C ILE A 65 -8.36 -9.94 -9.52
N MET A 66 -7.34 -10.47 -10.22
CA MET A 66 -6.31 -11.31 -9.60
C MET A 66 -5.58 -10.59 -8.46
N VAL A 67 -5.17 -9.34 -8.67
CA VAL A 67 -4.51 -8.53 -7.62
C VAL A 67 -5.46 -8.25 -6.46
N LEU A 68 -6.73 -7.96 -6.74
CA LEU A 68 -7.74 -7.74 -5.70
C LEU A 68 -7.95 -9.00 -4.85
N VAL A 69 -8.03 -10.18 -5.48
CA VAL A 69 -8.18 -11.47 -4.77
C VAL A 69 -6.93 -11.79 -3.94
N ALA A 70 -5.73 -11.53 -4.47
CA ALA A 70 -4.49 -11.70 -3.73
C ALA A 70 -4.42 -10.78 -2.51
N LEU A 71 -4.76 -9.49 -2.68
CA LEU A 71 -4.81 -8.52 -1.58
C LEU A 71 -5.89 -8.87 -0.55
N ALA A 72 -7.08 -9.30 -0.99
CA ALA A 72 -8.15 -9.73 -0.09
C ALA A 72 -7.71 -10.92 0.77
N THR A 73 -7.08 -11.91 0.14
CA THR A 73 -6.51 -13.07 0.84
C THR A 73 -5.48 -12.61 1.87
N LEU A 74 -4.53 -11.75 1.47
CA LEU A 74 -3.50 -11.22 2.37
C LEU A 74 -4.11 -10.48 3.57
N VAL A 75 -5.11 -9.63 3.35
CA VAL A 75 -5.81 -8.89 4.43
C VAL A 75 -6.53 -9.84 5.38
N ILE A 76 -7.16 -10.89 4.87
CA ILE A 76 -7.82 -11.92 5.70
C ILE A 76 -6.79 -12.65 6.56
N PHE A 77 -5.66 -13.07 5.99
CA PHE A 77 -4.58 -13.72 6.75
C PHE A 77 -4.01 -12.81 7.84
N ILE A 78 -3.65 -11.58 7.48
CA ILE A 78 -3.14 -10.59 8.43
C ILE A 78 -4.17 -10.33 9.54
N GLY A 79 -5.43 -10.11 9.20
CA GLY A 79 -6.51 -9.90 10.17
C GLY A 79 -6.65 -11.06 11.15
N MET A 80 -6.65 -12.31 10.65
CA MET A 80 -6.66 -13.49 11.50
C MET A 80 -5.45 -13.58 12.42
N THR A 81 -4.24 -13.30 11.93
CA THR A 81 -3.02 -13.31 12.77
C THR A 81 -3.09 -12.26 13.87
N PHE A 82 -3.57 -11.05 13.59
CA PHE A 82 -3.72 -10.01 14.62
C PHE A 82 -4.82 -10.35 15.63
N LEU A 83 -5.93 -10.96 15.19
CA LEU A 83 -6.96 -11.47 16.10
C LEU A 83 -6.37 -12.56 17.01
N ASP A 84 -5.65 -13.52 16.44
CA ASP A 84 -5.01 -14.62 17.19
C ASP A 84 -4.04 -14.09 18.26
N VAL A 85 -3.21 -13.10 17.93
CA VAL A 85 -2.31 -12.42 18.90
C VAL A 85 -3.09 -11.67 19.98
N ALA A 86 -4.22 -11.07 19.65
CA ALA A 86 -5.03 -10.32 20.62
C ALA A 86 -5.82 -11.22 21.59
N PHE A 87 -6.17 -12.44 21.17
CA PHE A 87 -6.90 -13.43 21.98
C PHE A 87 -5.98 -14.41 22.74
N ARG A 88 -4.66 -14.28 22.60
CA ARG A 88 -3.65 -15.07 23.32
C ARG A 88 -3.08 -14.33 24.52
#